data_AF-A0A8T3ZFK7-F1
#
_entry.id   AF-A0A8T3ZFK7-F1
#
_cell.length_a   1.000
_cell.length_b   1.000
_cell.length_c   1.000
_cell.angle_alpha   90.00
_cell.angle_beta   90.00
_cell.angle_gamma   90.00
#
_symmetry.space_group_name_H-M   'P 1'
#
loop_
_entity.id
_entity.type
_entity.pdbx_description
1 polymer ?
#
loop_
_entity_poly.entity_id
_entity_poly.type
_entity_poly.pdbx_seq_one_letter_code
_entity_poly.pdbx_strand_id
1 'polypeptide(L)'
;MNRQQILDYYSRKDIAEEIARYSKDREVAGAYPDGTYAARPNIIQYSDDVVQMAKKGISSFHLSVERWSNPMGITPENHEKLRKGWDFIIDIDSKIGIDGSKTAALLICEFMEKYGIRNYGIKFSGRRGFHIALSSDAFPAELDYKKISSFYPKVPRIIARFIRNGIADELMPSLLKIKPAKELIELLGELPDKMDPFYFVEVEKDWGARHMFRAPYSLNEKTWLVSVPIRYGQLKNFSADMAEPDKVKTGNEFLISEKNEAEELLSAAMDWYASKKTTAIKKSKKKFVIEKRIGEEYFPPCIKAILLGLHDGKKRSIFTLINFLRMMNWSWDEIENKLYEWNEKNSPQLHRSAILGQLRWNQSQQRQLNPANCDNGMFYRDIGICQPDRTCKNNTSEITIKNPISYPFRIAENRERRIRGFSCGICNREFPTTKKLKYHMSRAH
;
A
#
# COMPACT_ATOMS: atom_id res chain seq x y z
N MET A 1 -1.83 -35.27 12.95
CA MET A 1 -3.14 -35.77 13.41
C MET A 1 -3.75 -36.61 12.29
N ASN A 2 -4.35 -37.77 12.59
CA ASN A 2 -4.98 -38.62 11.59
C ASN A 2 -6.46 -38.22 11.37
N ARG A 3 -7.11 -38.79 10.34
CA ARG A 3 -8.51 -38.46 9.99
C ARG A 3 -9.51 -38.74 11.11
N GLN A 4 -9.33 -39.84 11.86
CA GLN A 4 -10.22 -40.19 12.96
C GLN A 4 -10.13 -39.16 14.08
N GLN A 5 -8.91 -38.78 14.47
CA GLN A 5 -8.68 -37.75 15.51
C GLN A 5 -9.31 -36.41 15.12
N ILE A 6 -9.17 -35.99 13.86
CA ILE A 6 -9.79 -34.76 13.34
C ILE A 6 -11.32 -34.84 13.46
N LEU A 7 -11.90 -35.98 13.05
CA LEU A 7 -13.33 -36.20 13.15
C LEU A 7 -13.80 -36.21 14.61
N ASP A 8 -13.09 -36.87 15.51
CA ASP A 8 -13.41 -36.92 16.93
C ASP A 8 -13.41 -35.51 17.54
N TYR A 9 -12.41 -34.69 17.19
CA TYR A 9 -12.33 -33.30 17.62
C TYR A 9 -13.54 -32.47 17.16
N TYR A 10 -13.86 -32.50 15.87
CA TYR A 10 -15.00 -31.74 15.34
C TYR A 10 -16.36 -32.36 15.68
N SER A 11 -16.41 -33.62 16.12
CA SER A 11 -17.64 -34.25 16.64
C SER A 11 -17.96 -33.83 18.06
N ARG A 12 -17.05 -33.12 18.75
CA ARG A 12 -17.34 -32.48 20.03
C ARG A 12 -18.42 -31.40 19.82
N LYS A 13 -19.55 -31.57 20.52
CA LYS A 13 -20.72 -30.69 20.39
C LYS A 13 -20.37 -29.21 20.63
N ASP A 14 -19.61 -28.92 21.67
CA ASP A 14 -19.19 -27.56 22.03
C ASP A 14 -18.36 -26.90 20.92
N ILE A 15 -17.46 -27.64 20.29
CA ILE A 15 -16.62 -27.15 19.18
C ILE A 15 -17.46 -26.89 17.92
N ALA A 16 -18.29 -27.87 17.53
CA ALA A 16 -19.12 -27.76 16.33
C ALA A 16 -20.12 -26.60 16.43
N GLU A 17 -20.73 -26.41 17.60
CA GLU A 17 -21.63 -25.29 17.88
C GLU A 17 -20.92 -23.94 17.80
N GLU A 18 -19.72 -23.80 18.36
CA GLU A 18 -18.95 -22.56 18.28
C GLU A 18 -18.54 -22.23 16.83
N ILE A 19 -18.05 -23.21 16.07
CA ILE A 19 -17.69 -22.99 14.65
C ILE A 19 -18.93 -22.56 13.85
N ALA A 20 -20.07 -23.23 14.04
CA ALA A 20 -21.31 -22.84 13.37
C ALA A 20 -21.77 -21.44 13.77
N ARG A 21 -21.66 -21.08 15.06
CA ARG A 21 -22.00 -19.75 15.59
C ARG A 21 -21.18 -18.65 14.91
N TYR A 22 -19.87 -18.81 14.80
CA TYR A 22 -19.01 -17.83 14.13
C TYR A 22 -19.19 -17.81 12.61
N SER A 23 -19.67 -18.92 12.01
CA SER A 23 -19.91 -19.04 10.56
C SER A 23 -21.18 -18.31 10.09
N LYS A 24 -22.04 -17.88 11.02
CA LYS A 24 -23.30 -17.19 10.68
C LYS A 24 -23.05 -15.94 9.83
N ASP A 25 -23.84 -15.82 8.75
CA ASP A 25 -23.72 -14.76 7.74
C ASP A 25 -22.34 -14.70 7.06
N ARG A 26 -21.53 -15.75 7.06
CA ARG A 26 -20.20 -15.75 6.43
C ARG A 26 -20.11 -16.77 5.31
N GLU A 27 -19.20 -16.48 4.38
CA GLU A 27 -18.68 -17.51 3.50
C GLU A 27 -17.70 -18.38 4.30
N VAL A 28 -17.79 -19.69 4.12
CA VAL A 28 -16.92 -20.69 4.74
C VAL A 28 -16.02 -21.32 3.68
N ALA A 29 -14.74 -21.50 4.00
CA ALA A 29 -13.83 -22.34 3.22
C ALA A 29 -13.26 -23.44 4.11
N GLY A 30 -13.48 -24.68 3.71
CA GLY A 30 -12.79 -25.83 4.29
C GLY A 30 -11.43 -26.03 3.62
N ALA A 31 -10.40 -26.29 4.41
CA ALA A 31 -9.08 -26.71 3.93
C ALA A 31 -8.86 -28.20 4.23
N TYR A 32 -8.16 -28.89 3.33
CA TYR A 32 -7.72 -30.27 3.48
C TYR A 32 -6.34 -30.31 4.16
N PRO A 33 -5.89 -31.48 4.67
CA PRO A 33 -4.58 -31.61 5.33
C PRO A 33 -3.36 -31.21 4.47
N ASP A 34 -3.48 -31.27 3.15
CA ASP A 34 -2.45 -30.83 2.20
C ASP A 34 -2.43 -29.30 1.97
N GLY A 35 -3.35 -28.57 2.60
CA GLY A 35 -3.50 -27.11 2.47
C GLY A 35 -4.35 -26.67 1.27
N THR A 36 -4.88 -27.60 0.47
CA THR A 36 -5.83 -27.26 -0.59
C THR A 36 -7.19 -26.87 0.00
N TYR A 37 -7.95 -26.04 -0.70
CA TYR A 37 -9.26 -25.59 -0.26
C TYR A 37 -10.39 -26.26 -1.04
N ALA A 38 -11.49 -26.56 -0.34
CA ALA A 38 -12.74 -26.96 -0.95
C ALA A 38 -13.34 -25.82 -1.77
N ALA A 39 -14.24 -26.19 -2.69
CA ALA A 39 -14.94 -25.25 -3.55
C ALA A 39 -15.72 -24.19 -2.75
N ARG A 40 -15.77 -22.99 -3.32
CA ARG A 40 -16.37 -21.78 -2.74
C ARG A 40 -17.32 -21.13 -3.74
N PRO A 41 -18.41 -20.47 -3.29
CA PRO A 41 -18.78 -20.23 -1.90
C PRO A 41 -19.34 -21.48 -1.21
N ASN A 42 -19.23 -21.51 0.11
CA ASN A 42 -19.83 -22.53 0.96
C ASN A 42 -20.32 -21.90 2.27
N ILE A 43 -21.18 -22.60 3.01
CA ILE A 43 -21.76 -22.15 4.28
C ILE A 43 -21.82 -23.28 5.30
N ILE A 44 -21.96 -22.91 6.57
CA ILE A 44 -22.31 -23.80 7.69
C ILE A 44 -23.60 -23.23 8.28
N GLN A 45 -24.68 -24.00 8.22
CA GLN A 45 -25.98 -23.62 8.77
C GLN A 45 -26.19 -24.21 10.16
N TYR A 46 -25.74 -25.45 10.36
CA TYR A 46 -25.88 -26.21 11.59
C TYR A 46 -24.53 -26.77 12.05
N SER A 47 -24.40 -27.06 13.35
CA SER A 47 -23.20 -27.70 13.91
C SER A 47 -22.88 -29.04 13.23
N ASP A 48 -23.90 -29.81 12.85
CA ASP A 48 -23.72 -31.08 12.12
C ASP A 48 -23.02 -30.88 10.76
N ASP A 49 -23.13 -29.71 10.11
CA ASP A 49 -22.42 -29.44 8.86
C ASP A 49 -20.91 -29.47 9.08
N VAL A 50 -20.42 -28.99 10.23
CA VAL A 50 -19.00 -29.05 10.62
C VAL A 50 -18.53 -30.51 10.63
N VAL A 51 -19.32 -31.38 11.28
CA VAL A 51 -19.03 -32.81 11.39
C VAL A 51 -19.04 -33.48 10.01
N GLN A 52 -20.04 -33.18 9.18
CA GLN A 52 -20.13 -33.74 7.83
C GLN A 52 -19.00 -33.27 6.92
N MET A 53 -18.58 -32.00 7.03
CA MET A 53 -17.42 -31.48 6.31
C MET A 53 -16.13 -32.17 6.77
N ALA A 54 -15.95 -32.38 8.09
CA ALA A 54 -14.81 -33.13 8.63
C ALA A 54 -14.82 -34.59 8.14
N LYS A 55 -15.99 -35.25 8.10
CA LYS A 55 -16.16 -36.58 7.52
C LYS A 55 -15.73 -36.62 6.05
N LYS A 56 -15.98 -35.55 5.28
CA LYS A 56 -15.53 -35.41 3.88
C LYS A 56 -14.04 -35.05 3.72
N GLY A 57 -13.30 -34.97 4.83
CA GLY A 57 -11.85 -34.76 4.83
C GLY A 57 -11.39 -33.34 5.10
N ILE A 58 -12.29 -32.41 5.40
CA ILE A 58 -11.90 -31.06 5.85
C ILE A 58 -11.18 -31.15 7.20
N SER A 59 -10.00 -30.55 7.27
CA SER A 59 -9.18 -30.49 8.48
C SER A 59 -9.23 -29.12 9.15
N SER A 60 -9.50 -28.05 8.40
CA SER A 60 -9.59 -26.68 8.95
C SER A 60 -10.71 -25.87 8.30
N PHE A 61 -11.32 -24.99 9.10
CA PHE A 61 -12.36 -24.07 8.69
C PHE A 61 -11.85 -22.63 8.70
N HIS A 62 -12.17 -21.90 7.63
CA HIS A 62 -11.88 -20.48 7.47
C HIS A 62 -13.17 -19.73 7.16
N LEU A 63 -13.29 -18.51 7.67
CA LEU A 63 -14.48 -17.68 7.57
C LEU A 63 -14.14 -16.36 6.88
N SER A 64 -15.05 -15.83 6.08
CA SER A 64 -14.87 -14.50 5.49
C SER A 64 -14.91 -13.42 6.57
N VAL A 65 -14.05 -12.41 6.46
CA VAL A 65 -14.10 -11.19 7.30
C VAL A 65 -15.40 -10.43 7.05
N GLU A 66 -15.82 -10.39 5.79
CA GLU A 66 -17.11 -9.85 5.34
C GLU A 66 -18.27 -10.72 5.83
N ARG A 67 -19.40 -10.06 6.12
CA ARG A 67 -20.69 -10.68 6.43
C ARG A 67 -21.66 -10.45 5.28
N TRP A 68 -22.38 -11.49 4.89
CA TRP A 68 -23.19 -11.54 3.69
C TRP A 68 -24.64 -11.84 4.01
N SER A 69 -25.57 -11.24 3.24
CA SER A 69 -26.99 -11.59 3.31
C SER A 69 -27.28 -12.97 2.72
N ASN A 70 -26.55 -13.36 1.69
CA ASN A 70 -26.61 -14.67 1.07
C ASN A 70 -25.20 -15.10 0.59
N PRO A 71 -24.40 -15.79 1.42
CA PRO A 71 -23.04 -16.16 1.04
C PRO A 71 -22.97 -17.09 -0.19
N MET A 72 -23.97 -17.95 -0.39
CA MET A 72 -23.99 -18.86 -1.55
C MET A 72 -24.22 -18.13 -2.89
N GLY A 73 -24.77 -16.92 -2.85
CA GLY A 73 -25.04 -16.11 -4.04
C GLY A 73 -23.88 -15.20 -4.47
N ILE A 74 -22.74 -15.24 -3.79
CA ILE A 74 -21.60 -14.34 -4.05
C ILE A 74 -21.02 -14.58 -5.44
N THR A 75 -20.98 -13.53 -6.26
CA THR A 75 -20.27 -13.45 -7.54
C THR A 75 -19.40 -12.18 -7.58
N PRO A 76 -18.37 -12.12 -8.44
CA PRO A 76 -17.48 -10.95 -8.53
C PRO A 76 -18.20 -9.61 -8.72
N GLU A 77 -19.38 -9.60 -9.33
CA GLU A 77 -20.15 -8.41 -9.69
C GLU A 77 -21.12 -7.95 -8.58
N ASN A 78 -21.43 -8.81 -7.61
CA ASN A 78 -22.52 -8.55 -6.65
C ASN A 78 -22.06 -8.38 -5.19
N HIS A 79 -20.75 -8.40 -4.93
CA HIS A 79 -20.17 -8.32 -3.59
C HIS A 79 -20.77 -7.16 -2.77
N GLU A 80 -20.80 -5.94 -3.31
CA GLU A 80 -21.30 -4.78 -2.56
C GLU A 80 -22.79 -4.89 -2.19
N LYS A 81 -23.60 -5.54 -3.04
CA LYS A 81 -25.04 -5.70 -2.82
C LYS A 81 -25.34 -6.72 -1.73
N LEU A 82 -24.55 -7.80 -1.67
CA LEU A 82 -24.75 -8.88 -0.70
C LEU A 82 -24.07 -8.60 0.64
N ARG A 83 -23.08 -7.68 0.69
CA ARG A 83 -22.36 -7.37 1.92
C ARG A 83 -23.27 -6.65 2.92
N LYS A 84 -23.57 -7.32 4.03
CA LYS A 84 -24.26 -6.75 5.20
C LYS A 84 -23.32 -5.92 6.07
N GLY A 85 -22.08 -6.37 6.22
CA GLY A 85 -21.10 -5.78 7.12
C GLY A 85 -19.73 -6.45 6.98
N TRP A 86 -18.83 -6.11 7.88
CA TRP A 86 -17.50 -6.70 7.99
C TRP A 86 -17.04 -6.54 9.44
N ASP A 87 -16.29 -7.51 9.93
CA ASP A 87 -15.57 -7.35 11.19
C ASP A 87 -14.17 -6.83 10.92
N PHE A 88 -13.59 -6.15 11.88
CA PHE A 88 -12.18 -5.79 11.80
C PHE A 88 -11.36 -6.90 12.46
N ILE A 89 -10.58 -7.65 11.69
CA ILE A 89 -9.77 -8.76 12.20
C ILE A 89 -8.33 -8.57 11.73
N ILE A 90 -7.43 -8.23 12.65
CA ILE A 90 -6.00 -8.10 12.40
C ILE A 90 -5.34 -9.46 12.63
N ASP A 91 -4.68 -9.99 11.62
CA ASP A 91 -3.79 -11.16 11.75
C ASP A 91 -2.36 -10.70 12.07
N ILE A 92 -1.72 -11.36 13.02
CA ILE A 92 -0.38 -11.06 13.52
C ILE A 92 0.45 -12.33 13.39
N ASP A 93 1.40 -12.38 12.46
CA ASP A 93 2.33 -13.51 12.28
C ASP A 93 3.78 -13.08 12.51
N SER A 94 4.51 -13.86 13.32
CA SER A 94 5.87 -13.50 13.74
C SER A 94 6.91 -14.49 13.22
N LYS A 95 7.94 -13.98 12.54
CA LYS A 95 9.14 -14.74 12.18
C LYS A 95 10.01 -15.06 13.39
N ILE A 96 9.91 -14.28 14.47
CA ILE A 96 10.63 -14.48 15.73
C ILE A 96 10.02 -15.63 16.55
N GLY A 97 8.81 -16.06 16.21
CA GLY A 97 8.03 -17.04 16.99
C GLY A 97 6.95 -16.38 17.82
N ILE A 98 6.29 -17.17 18.67
CA ILE A 98 5.07 -16.76 19.38
C ILE A 98 5.28 -15.53 20.27
N ASP A 99 6.44 -15.37 20.89
CA ASP A 99 6.73 -14.22 21.76
C ASP A 99 6.73 -12.87 21.02
N GLY A 100 7.21 -12.86 19.77
CA GLY A 100 7.13 -11.68 18.91
C GLY A 100 5.69 -11.29 18.59
N SER A 101 4.85 -12.29 18.29
CA SER A 101 3.42 -12.04 18.04
C SER A 101 2.65 -11.65 19.30
N LYS A 102 2.98 -12.21 20.48
CA LYS A 102 2.40 -11.80 21.77
C LYS A 102 2.71 -10.33 22.06
N THR A 103 3.96 -9.93 21.84
CA THR A 103 4.43 -8.56 22.05
C THR A 103 3.68 -7.58 21.15
N ALA A 104 3.56 -7.88 19.85
CA ALA A 104 2.78 -7.04 18.95
C ALA A 104 1.29 -7.01 19.32
N ALA A 105 0.72 -8.16 19.69
CA ALA A 105 -0.68 -8.24 20.10
C ALA A 105 -0.95 -7.39 21.37
N LEU A 106 -0.07 -7.43 22.37
CA LEU A 106 -0.16 -6.59 23.57
C LEU A 106 -0.14 -5.10 23.21
N LEU A 107 0.83 -4.66 22.40
CA LEU A 107 0.92 -3.27 21.98
C LEU A 107 -0.32 -2.81 21.18
N ILE A 108 -0.91 -3.69 20.37
CA ILE A 108 -2.15 -3.38 19.65
C ILE A 108 -3.32 -3.24 20.63
N CYS A 109 -3.44 -4.14 21.61
CA CYS A 109 -4.48 -4.06 22.63
C CYS A 109 -4.35 -2.75 23.44
N GLU A 110 -3.16 -2.45 23.93
CA GLU A 110 -2.87 -1.19 24.64
C GLU A 110 -3.13 0.04 23.77
N PHE A 111 -2.82 -0.02 22.47
CA PHE A 111 -3.15 1.04 21.53
C PHE A 111 -4.66 1.21 21.39
N MET A 112 -5.42 0.12 21.21
CA MET A 112 -6.88 0.15 21.10
C MET A 112 -7.54 0.70 22.38
N GLU A 113 -7.04 0.34 23.55
CA GLU A 113 -7.52 0.83 24.85
C GLU A 113 -7.33 2.34 25.01
N LYS A 114 -6.28 2.94 24.43
CA LYS A 114 -6.09 4.40 24.41
C LYS A 114 -7.19 5.15 23.64
N TYR A 115 -7.90 4.46 22.74
CA TYR A 115 -9.07 4.98 21.99
C TYR A 115 -10.41 4.52 22.58
N GLY A 116 -10.42 4.14 23.86
CA GLY A 116 -11.65 3.80 24.58
C GLY A 116 -12.17 2.38 24.35
N ILE A 117 -11.49 1.56 23.54
CA ILE A 117 -11.95 0.21 23.21
C ILE A 117 -11.57 -0.77 24.32
N ARG A 118 -12.58 -1.34 24.98
CA ARG A 118 -12.46 -2.33 26.05
C ARG A 118 -12.98 -3.71 25.63
N ASN A 119 -13.87 -3.77 24.66
CA ASN A 119 -14.44 -5.02 24.16
C ASN A 119 -13.83 -5.39 22.81
N TYR A 120 -12.74 -6.16 22.85
CA TYR A 120 -12.10 -6.75 21.68
C TYR A 120 -11.78 -8.21 21.95
N GLY A 121 -11.84 -9.04 20.90
CA GLY A 121 -11.50 -10.45 21.02
C GLY A 121 -10.06 -10.73 20.62
N ILE A 122 -9.45 -11.70 21.29
CA ILE A 122 -8.11 -12.19 20.97
C ILE A 122 -8.21 -13.70 20.75
N LYS A 123 -7.54 -14.23 19.73
CA LYS A 123 -7.35 -15.67 19.60
C LYS A 123 -5.95 -16.02 19.15
N PHE A 124 -5.45 -17.15 19.61
CA PHE A 124 -4.29 -17.78 19.01
C PHE A 124 -4.67 -18.29 17.60
N SER A 125 -3.79 -18.11 16.62
CA SER A 125 -4.03 -18.51 15.21
C SER A 125 -3.84 -20.01 14.94
N GLY A 126 -3.28 -20.74 15.91
CA GLY A 126 -2.90 -22.15 15.78
C GLY A 126 -1.42 -22.38 15.45
N ARG A 127 -0.59 -21.34 15.23
CA ARG A 127 0.85 -21.53 14.99
C ARG A 127 1.74 -20.61 15.82
N ARG A 128 2.04 -19.42 15.31
CA ARG A 128 3.03 -18.49 15.90
C ARG A 128 2.51 -17.05 15.93
N GLY A 129 1.19 -16.92 15.88
CA GLY A 129 0.51 -15.67 15.63
C GLY A 129 -0.81 -15.58 16.38
N PHE A 130 -1.37 -14.39 16.44
CA PHE A 130 -2.63 -14.09 17.10
C PHE A 130 -3.52 -13.29 16.15
N HIS A 131 -4.83 -13.40 16.33
CA HIS A 131 -5.74 -12.43 15.73
C HIS A 131 -6.34 -11.57 16.83
N ILE A 132 -6.53 -10.29 16.52
CA ILE A 132 -7.31 -9.35 17.33
C ILE A 132 -8.52 -8.94 16.50
N ALA A 133 -9.70 -8.92 17.12
CA ALA A 133 -10.94 -8.65 16.42
C ALA A 133 -11.85 -7.65 17.11
N LEU A 134 -12.52 -6.83 16.29
CA LEU A 134 -13.71 -6.05 16.64
C LEU A 134 -14.85 -6.49 15.74
N SER A 135 -16.00 -6.79 16.35
CA SER A 135 -17.23 -7.04 15.60
C SER A 135 -17.68 -5.81 14.83
N SER A 136 -18.42 -6.00 13.74
CA SER A 136 -19.02 -4.94 12.94
C SER A 136 -19.79 -3.91 13.76
N ASP A 137 -20.37 -4.34 14.88
CA ASP A 137 -21.22 -3.51 15.74
C ASP A 137 -20.42 -2.49 16.56
N ALA A 138 -19.10 -2.69 16.70
CA ALA A 138 -18.18 -1.71 17.31
C ALA A 138 -18.10 -0.40 16.51
N PHE A 139 -18.41 -0.45 15.21
CA PHE A 139 -18.31 0.70 14.32
C PHE A 139 -19.67 1.41 14.17
N PRO A 140 -19.67 2.73 13.92
CA PRO A 140 -20.91 3.44 13.62
C PRO A 140 -21.57 2.84 12.37
N ALA A 141 -22.91 2.82 12.36
CA ALA A 141 -23.68 2.28 11.23
C ALA A 141 -23.40 3.03 9.91
N GLU A 142 -23.07 4.32 10.01
CA GLU A 142 -22.79 5.20 8.88
C GLU A 142 -21.53 6.04 9.11
N LEU A 143 -20.84 6.33 8.00
CA LEU A 143 -19.73 7.26 7.92
C LEU A 143 -19.97 8.16 6.70
N ASP A 144 -19.99 9.48 6.89
CA ASP A 144 -20.33 10.45 5.84
C ASP A 144 -21.64 10.12 5.09
N TYR A 145 -22.71 9.82 5.84
CA TYR A 145 -24.04 9.46 5.32
C TYR A 145 -24.07 8.20 4.43
N LYS A 146 -23.03 7.36 4.50
CA LYS A 146 -22.95 6.08 3.79
C LYS A 146 -22.78 4.95 4.79
N LYS A 147 -23.44 3.82 4.53
CA LYS A 147 -23.31 2.61 5.36
C LYS A 147 -21.86 2.20 5.49
N ILE A 148 -21.41 1.92 6.70
CA ILE A 148 -20.02 1.52 6.99
C ILE A 148 -19.61 0.25 6.22
N SER A 149 -20.56 -0.64 5.93
CA SER A 149 -20.35 -1.85 5.13
C SER A 149 -19.83 -1.55 3.70
N SER A 150 -20.21 -0.41 3.12
CA SER A 150 -19.77 0.00 1.78
C SER A 150 -18.29 0.42 1.72
N PHE A 151 -17.67 0.67 2.87
CA PHE A 151 -16.28 1.11 2.95
C PHE A 151 -15.26 -0.03 3.02
N TYR A 152 -15.69 -1.29 2.93
CA TYR A 152 -14.77 -2.42 2.81
C TYR A 152 -14.12 -2.48 1.41
N PRO A 153 -12.80 -2.75 1.28
CA PRO A 153 -11.82 -2.97 2.35
C PRO A 153 -11.08 -1.70 2.78
N LYS A 154 -11.48 -0.52 2.28
CA LYS A 154 -10.75 0.74 2.47
C LYS A 154 -10.61 1.13 3.94
N VAL A 155 -11.69 1.15 4.71
CA VAL A 155 -11.65 1.55 6.14
C VAL A 155 -10.83 0.57 6.99
N PRO A 156 -11.03 -0.77 6.91
CA PRO A 156 -10.16 -1.73 7.60
C PRO A 156 -8.66 -1.52 7.31
N ARG A 157 -8.30 -1.31 6.04
CA ARG A 157 -6.91 -1.04 5.64
C ARG A 157 -6.36 0.26 6.25
N ILE A 158 -7.19 1.29 6.39
CA ILE A 158 -6.80 2.56 7.02
C ILE A 158 -6.54 2.35 8.52
N ILE A 159 -7.47 1.70 9.23
CA ILE A 159 -7.35 1.43 10.66
C ILE A 159 -6.10 0.59 10.95
N ALA A 160 -5.87 -0.48 10.20
CA ALA A 160 -4.70 -1.33 10.42
C ALA A 160 -3.37 -0.60 10.18
N ARG A 161 -3.30 0.26 9.15
CA ARG A 161 -2.10 1.08 8.90
C ARG A 161 -1.90 2.13 9.99
N PHE A 162 -2.98 2.67 10.54
CA PHE A 162 -2.94 3.59 11.65
C PHE A 162 -2.40 2.92 12.92
N ILE A 163 -2.94 1.74 13.27
CA ILE A 163 -2.45 0.91 14.38
C ILE A 163 -0.96 0.57 14.18
N ARG A 164 -0.58 0.07 12.99
CA ARG A 164 0.84 -0.18 12.66
C ARG A 164 1.71 1.04 12.90
N ASN A 165 1.27 2.22 12.46
CA ASN A 165 2.04 3.44 12.70
C ASN A 165 2.14 3.78 14.18
N GLY A 166 1.07 3.57 14.95
CA GLY A 166 1.02 3.86 16.38
C GLY A 166 1.89 2.96 17.25
N ILE A 167 2.08 1.69 16.86
CA ILE A 167 2.89 0.74 17.65
C ILE A 167 4.34 0.60 17.19
N ALA A 168 4.71 1.13 16.01
CA ALA A 168 6.00 0.85 15.38
C ALA A 168 7.20 1.22 16.27
N ASP A 169 7.15 2.40 16.90
CA ASP A 169 8.26 2.93 17.69
C ASP A 169 8.52 2.11 18.97
N GLU A 170 7.46 1.53 19.54
CA GLU A 170 7.54 0.67 20.74
C GLU A 170 7.81 -0.80 20.39
N LEU A 171 7.36 -1.25 19.21
CA LEU A 171 7.51 -2.63 18.76
C LEU A 171 8.97 -2.98 18.53
N MET A 172 9.74 -2.15 17.80
CA MET A 172 11.14 -2.48 17.47
C MET A 172 12.02 -2.70 18.73
N PRO A 173 12.06 -1.79 19.73
CA PRO A 173 12.81 -2.02 20.96
C PRO A 173 12.34 -3.27 21.71
N SER A 174 11.04 -3.58 21.67
CA SER A 174 10.48 -4.76 22.35
C SER A 174 10.91 -6.06 21.67
N LEU A 175 10.99 -6.09 20.34
CA LEU A 175 11.52 -7.25 19.61
C LEU A 175 13.01 -7.48 19.87
N LEU A 176 13.79 -6.40 20.01
CA LEU A 176 15.22 -6.48 20.36
C LEU A 176 15.49 -7.05 21.76
N LYS A 177 14.52 -6.96 22.67
CA LYS A 177 14.59 -7.61 23.99
C LYS A 177 14.38 -9.13 23.92
N ILE A 178 13.69 -9.61 22.87
CA ILE A 178 13.42 -11.03 22.66
C ILE A 178 14.56 -11.70 21.90
N LYS A 179 15.05 -11.05 20.84
CA LYS A 179 16.19 -11.52 20.04
C LYS A 179 17.17 -10.39 19.77
N PRO A 180 18.49 -10.64 19.88
CA PRO A 180 19.50 -9.64 19.58
C PRO A 180 19.45 -9.22 18.10
N ALA A 181 19.89 -8.00 17.82
CA ALA A 181 19.85 -7.41 16.48
C ALA A 181 20.48 -8.29 15.38
N LYS A 182 21.58 -8.97 15.71
CA LYS A 182 22.27 -9.87 14.78
C LYS A 182 21.37 -11.01 14.31
N GLU A 183 20.69 -11.70 15.23
CA GLU A 183 19.75 -12.78 14.90
C GLU A 183 18.54 -12.27 14.11
N LEU A 184 18.06 -11.06 14.42
CA LEU A 184 16.98 -10.45 13.65
C LEU A 184 17.40 -10.22 12.20
N ILE A 185 18.59 -9.65 11.98
CA ILE A 185 19.12 -9.40 10.64
C ILE A 185 19.25 -10.70 9.83
N GLU A 186 19.70 -11.79 10.47
CA GLU A 186 19.78 -13.11 9.83
C GLU A 186 18.42 -13.61 9.31
N LEU A 187 17.30 -13.22 9.93
CA LEU A 187 15.95 -13.56 9.47
C LEU A 187 15.50 -12.81 8.20
N LEU A 188 16.18 -11.72 7.82
CA LEU A 188 15.78 -10.88 6.69
C LEU A 188 16.36 -11.34 5.36
N GLY A 189 17.43 -12.14 5.37
CA GLY A 189 18.16 -12.55 4.17
C GLY A 189 18.89 -11.38 3.51
N GLU A 190 18.15 -10.38 3.04
CA GLU A 190 18.64 -9.11 2.54
C GLU A 190 18.29 -7.97 3.50
N LEU A 191 19.25 -7.07 3.72
CA LEU A 191 19.07 -5.91 4.58
C LEU A 191 18.29 -4.80 3.84
N PRO A 192 17.15 -4.35 4.36
CA PRO A 192 16.41 -3.24 3.77
C PRO A 192 17.11 -1.91 4.07
N ASP A 193 16.92 -0.91 3.19
CA ASP A 193 17.44 0.46 3.36
C ASP A 193 17.01 1.11 4.69
N LYS A 194 15.83 0.74 5.17
CA LYS A 194 15.28 1.19 6.45
C LYS A 194 14.72 0.00 7.21
N MET A 195 15.19 -0.17 8.44
CA MET A 195 14.66 -1.17 9.37
C MET A 195 13.21 -0.82 9.76
N ASP A 196 12.32 -1.80 9.64
CA ASP A 196 10.90 -1.71 10.01
C ASP A 196 10.56 -2.92 10.88
N PRO A 197 9.95 -2.76 12.07
CA PRO A 197 9.64 -3.89 12.95
C PRO A 197 8.70 -4.90 12.30
N PHE A 198 7.89 -4.48 11.34
CA PHE A 198 6.93 -5.34 10.68
C PHE A 198 7.56 -6.34 9.71
N TYR A 199 8.85 -6.21 9.39
CA TYR A 199 9.56 -7.28 8.67
C TYR A 199 9.73 -8.56 9.50
N PHE A 200 9.68 -8.43 10.83
CA PHE A 200 9.82 -9.53 11.78
C PHE A 200 8.48 -10.02 12.32
N VAL A 201 7.54 -9.09 12.53
CA VAL A 201 6.17 -9.39 12.96
C VAL A 201 5.20 -8.73 12.00
N GLU A 202 4.68 -9.50 11.05
CA GLU A 202 3.69 -8.97 10.11
C GLU A 202 2.37 -8.77 10.84
N VAL A 203 1.88 -7.54 10.80
CA VAL A 203 0.54 -7.16 11.24
C VAL A 203 -0.26 -6.87 9.98
N GLU A 204 -1.22 -7.72 9.63
CA GLU A 204 -1.98 -7.62 8.39
C GLU A 204 -2.60 -6.23 8.22
N LYS A 205 -2.54 -5.71 6.99
CA LYS A 205 -3.02 -4.37 6.65
C LYS A 205 -3.75 -4.31 5.31
N ASP A 206 -3.79 -5.41 4.56
CA ASP A 206 -4.18 -5.48 3.16
C ASP A 206 -5.29 -6.53 2.94
N TRP A 207 -6.51 -6.21 3.34
CA TRP A 207 -7.69 -7.05 3.06
C TRP A 207 -8.12 -6.98 1.59
N GLY A 208 -8.29 -8.13 0.93
CA GLY A 208 -8.91 -8.26 -0.40
C GLY A 208 -10.43 -8.51 -0.32
N ALA A 209 -11.08 -8.67 -1.47
CA ALA A 209 -12.45 -9.19 -1.48
C ALA A 209 -12.48 -10.66 -1.02
N ARG A 210 -13.50 -11.04 -0.25
CA ARG A 210 -13.69 -12.39 0.32
C ARG A 210 -12.45 -12.87 1.09
N HIS A 211 -11.78 -11.94 1.79
CA HIS A 211 -10.63 -12.23 2.63
C HIS A 211 -11.06 -13.13 3.80
N MET A 212 -10.26 -14.15 4.09
CA MET A 212 -10.61 -15.21 5.03
C MET A 212 -9.68 -15.19 6.24
N PHE A 213 -10.21 -15.57 7.39
CA PHE A 213 -9.42 -15.85 8.59
C PHE A 213 -9.78 -17.23 9.12
N ARG A 214 -8.84 -17.91 9.79
CA ARG A 214 -9.12 -19.21 10.40
C ARG A 214 -10.22 -19.08 11.46
N ALA A 215 -11.25 -19.93 11.40
CA ALA A 215 -12.35 -19.89 12.35
C ALA A 215 -11.84 -20.09 13.79
N PRO A 216 -12.44 -19.43 14.80
CA PRO A 216 -12.27 -19.85 16.18
C PRO A 216 -12.57 -21.35 16.33
N TYR A 217 -11.76 -22.04 17.12
CA TYR A 217 -11.81 -23.49 17.34
C TYR A 217 -11.51 -24.36 16.10
N SER A 218 -11.12 -23.79 14.96
CA SER A 218 -10.57 -24.60 13.87
C SER A 218 -9.16 -25.07 14.19
N LEU A 219 -8.84 -26.30 13.79
CA LEU A 219 -7.47 -26.82 13.76
C LEU A 219 -6.61 -26.06 12.74
N ASN A 220 -5.30 -26.07 12.99
CA ASN A 220 -4.26 -25.69 12.06
C ASN A 220 -3.63 -26.94 11.42
N GLU A 221 -3.65 -27.03 10.11
CA GLU A 221 -3.15 -28.13 9.30
C GLU A 221 -1.64 -28.40 9.44
N LYS A 222 -0.86 -27.38 9.83
CA LYS A 222 0.61 -27.50 9.96
C LYS A 222 1.04 -27.96 11.35
N THR A 223 0.33 -27.54 12.39
CA THR A 223 0.70 -27.78 13.80
C THR A 223 -0.28 -28.69 14.53
N TRP A 224 -1.49 -28.86 14.01
CA TRP A 224 -2.63 -29.51 14.65
C TRP A 224 -3.09 -28.87 15.96
N LEU A 225 -2.63 -27.66 16.25
CA LEU A 225 -3.13 -26.84 17.34
C LEU A 225 -4.41 -26.13 16.93
N VAL A 226 -5.24 -25.82 17.91
CA VAL A 226 -6.53 -25.17 17.75
C VAL A 226 -6.36 -23.65 17.72
N SER A 227 -7.11 -22.97 16.87
CA SER A 227 -7.25 -21.51 16.94
C SER A 227 -8.15 -21.11 18.12
N VAL A 228 -7.58 -20.95 19.30
CA VAL A 228 -8.34 -20.80 20.55
C VAL A 228 -8.54 -19.32 20.94
N PRO A 229 -9.78 -18.86 21.18
CA PRO A 229 -10.05 -17.57 21.81
C PRO A 229 -9.49 -17.49 23.24
N ILE A 230 -8.85 -16.37 23.57
CA ILE A 230 -8.23 -16.12 24.87
C ILE A 230 -8.60 -14.74 25.39
N ARG A 231 -8.54 -14.57 26.71
CA ARG A 231 -8.71 -13.26 27.35
C ARG A 231 -7.41 -12.46 27.32
N TYR A 232 -7.52 -11.14 27.38
CA TYR A 232 -6.37 -10.23 27.46
C TYR A 232 -5.36 -10.65 28.55
N GLY A 233 -5.83 -10.93 29.78
CA GLY A 233 -4.96 -11.36 30.88
C GLY A 233 -4.23 -12.71 30.65
N GLN A 234 -4.68 -13.52 29.70
CA GLN A 234 -4.02 -14.78 29.32
C GLN A 234 -2.94 -14.57 28.25
N LEU A 235 -2.97 -13.47 27.50
CA LEU A 235 -2.11 -13.25 26.34
C LEU A 235 -0.62 -13.31 26.69
N LYS A 236 -0.19 -12.66 27.78
CA LYS A 236 1.21 -12.64 28.21
C LYS A 236 1.76 -14.02 28.53
N ASN A 237 0.96 -14.84 29.21
CA ASN A 237 1.34 -16.17 29.71
C ASN A 237 0.90 -17.30 28.79
N PHE A 238 0.38 -16.99 27.60
CA PHE A 238 -0.09 -17.99 26.66
C PHE A 238 1.09 -18.83 26.15
N SER A 239 0.89 -20.15 26.16
CA SER A 239 1.79 -21.14 25.59
C SER A 239 1.04 -22.04 24.60
N ALA A 240 1.75 -22.53 23.58
CA ALA A 240 1.14 -23.25 22.45
C ALA A 240 0.46 -24.57 22.86
N ASP A 241 0.94 -25.23 23.91
CA ASP A 241 0.37 -26.46 24.46
C ASP A 241 -1.04 -26.25 25.03
N MET A 242 -1.41 -25.02 25.43
CA MET A 242 -2.78 -24.70 25.84
C MET A 242 -3.79 -24.82 24.69
N ALA A 243 -3.31 -24.87 23.45
CA ALA A 243 -4.13 -25.00 22.24
C ALA A 243 -4.18 -26.44 21.70
N GLU A 244 -3.73 -27.44 22.46
CA GLU A 244 -3.88 -28.84 22.05
C GLU A 244 -5.38 -29.25 22.03
N PRO A 245 -5.82 -30.06 21.05
CA PRO A 245 -7.23 -30.38 20.84
C PRO A 245 -7.98 -30.95 22.06
N ASP A 246 -7.28 -31.70 22.92
CA ASP A 246 -7.77 -32.33 24.14
C ASP A 246 -7.84 -31.36 25.34
N LYS A 247 -7.01 -30.31 25.36
CA LYS A 247 -6.99 -29.30 26.43
C LYS A 247 -7.96 -28.13 26.20
N VAL A 248 -8.37 -27.90 24.95
CA VAL A 248 -9.20 -26.76 24.58
C VAL A 248 -10.60 -26.85 25.16
N LYS A 249 -11.01 -25.77 25.81
CA LYS A 249 -12.36 -25.52 26.32
C LYS A 249 -12.99 -24.34 25.59
N THR A 250 -14.30 -24.42 25.37
CA THR A 250 -15.08 -23.29 24.86
C THR A 250 -15.44 -22.31 25.99
N GLY A 251 -15.89 -21.10 25.63
CA GLY A 251 -16.41 -20.11 26.60
C GLY A 251 -15.70 -18.76 26.62
N ASN A 252 -14.60 -18.60 25.87
CA ASN A 252 -14.04 -17.28 25.58
C ASN A 252 -14.61 -16.78 24.25
N GLU A 253 -15.01 -15.52 24.20
CA GLU A 253 -15.53 -14.90 22.98
C GLU A 253 -14.43 -14.24 22.16
N PHE A 254 -14.54 -14.34 20.83
CA PHE A 254 -13.59 -13.74 19.88
C PHE A 254 -14.17 -12.54 19.13
N LEU A 255 -15.48 -12.45 18.96
CA LEU A 255 -16.13 -11.30 18.34
C LEU A 255 -16.97 -10.64 19.43
N ILE A 256 -16.33 -9.73 20.18
CA ILE A 256 -16.94 -8.94 21.23
C ILE A 256 -16.93 -7.49 20.77
N SER A 257 -17.96 -6.74 21.12
CA SER A 257 -18.01 -5.29 20.91
C SER A 257 -19.12 -4.67 21.72
N GLU A 258 -18.90 -3.46 22.20
CA GLU A 258 -19.98 -2.54 22.53
C GLU A 258 -20.32 -1.68 21.30
N LYS A 259 -21.59 -1.29 21.16
CA LYS A 259 -22.05 -0.54 20.00
C LYS A 259 -21.31 0.81 19.90
N ASN A 260 -20.78 1.11 18.72
CA ASN A 260 -20.02 2.35 18.42
C ASN A 260 -18.73 2.57 19.25
N GLU A 261 -18.25 1.55 19.98
CA GLU A 261 -17.06 1.67 20.81
C GLU A 261 -15.78 2.04 20.03
N ALA A 262 -15.71 1.69 18.75
CA ALA A 262 -14.56 1.99 17.88
C ALA A 262 -14.68 3.34 17.14
N GLU A 263 -15.64 4.20 17.50
CA GLU A 263 -15.87 5.50 16.84
C GLU A 263 -14.63 6.42 16.94
N GLU A 264 -14.01 6.53 18.11
CA GLU A 264 -12.83 7.38 18.30
C GLU A 264 -11.62 6.86 17.50
N LEU A 265 -11.38 5.54 17.53
CA LEU A 265 -10.34 4.89 16.73
C LEU A 265 -10.56 5.14 15.23
N LEU A 266 -11.81 4.99 14.76
CA LEU A 266 -12.17 5.23 13.35
C LEU A 266 -11.91 6.68 12.96
N SER A 267 -12.38 7.64 13.75
CA SER A 267 -12.19 9.07 13.49
C SER A 267 -10.70 9.42 13.41
N ALA A 268 -9.92 9.01 14.42
CA ALA A 268 -8.49 9.26 14.48
C ALA A 268 -7.73 8.64 13.29
N ALA A 269 -8.10 7.41 12.90
CA ALA A 269 -7.49 6.74 11.74
C ALA A 269 -7.82 7.45 10.42
N MET A 270 -9.05 7.94 10.27
CA MET A 270 -9.47 8.70 9.08
C MET A 270 -8.78 10.06 8.99
N ASP A 271 -8.67 10.80 10.10
CA ASP A 271 -7.94 12.07 10.18
C ASP A 271 -6.45 11.88 9.90
N TRP A 272 -5.84 10.86 10.49
CA TRP A 272 -4.46 10.49 10.20
C TRP A 272 -4.27 10.21 8.72
N TYR A 273 -5.15 9.42 8.10
CA TYR A 273 -5.06 9.09 6.68
C TYR A 273 -5.24 10.32 5.78
N ALA A 274 -6.17 11.22 6.13
CA ALA A 274 -6.35 12.50 5.46
C ALA A 274 -5.11 13.40 5.58
N SER A 275 -4.50 13.48 6.78
CA SER A 275 -3.27 14.25 7.01
C SER A 275 -2.09 13.72 6.18
N LYS A 276 -1.98 12.40 6.00
CA LYS A 276 -0.96 11.78 5.13
C LYS A 276 -1.23 12.06 3.66
N LYS A 277 -2.48 12.13 3.22
CA LYS A 277 -2.81 12.60 1.86
C LYS A 277 -2.43 14.05 1.68
N THR A 278 -2.73 14.94 2.62
CA THR A 278 -2.33 16.35 2.54
C THR A 278 -0.81 16.50 2.55
N THR A 279 -0.11 15.69 3.35
CA THR A 279 1.37 15.69 3.39
C THR A 279 1.97 15.04 2.14
N ALA A 280 1.33 14.02 1.59
CA ALA A 280 1.71 13.41 0.31
C ALA A 280 1.42 14.35 -0.86
N ILE A 281 0.35 15.16 -0.83
CA ILE A 281 0.08 16.25 -1.79
C ILE A 281 1.13 17.36 -1.64
N LYS A 282 1.51 17.72 -0.41
CA LYS A 282 2.60 18.67 -0.12
C LYS A 282 3.98 18.13 -0.53
N LYS A 283 4.21 16.80 -0.47
CA LYS A 283 5.46 16.13 -0.89
C LYS A 283 5.46 15.67 -2.36
N SER A 284 4.31 15.47 -2.98
CA SER A 284 4.17 15.04 -4.38
C SER A 284 4.29 16.26 -5.28
N LYS A 285 5.52 16.77 -5.38
CA LYS A 285 5.94 17.89 -6.24
C LYS A 285 5.11 19.15 -5.99
N LYS A 286 5.76 20.24 -5.55
CA LYS A 286 5.33 21.55 -6.04
C LYS A 286 5.18 21.41 -7.55
N LYS A 287 3.94 21.39 -8.07
CA LYS A 287 3.71 21.65 -9.49
C LYS A 287 4.34 23.02 -9.67
N PHE A 288 5.51 23.07 -10.29
CA PHE A 288 6.08 24.34 -10.70
C PHE A 288 5.09 24.89 -11.73
N VAL A 289 4.20 25.76 -11.27
CA VAL A 289 3.34 26.53 -12.16
C VAL A 289 4.26 27.58 -12.74
N ILE A 290 4.54 27.44 -14.03
CA ILE A 290 5.28 28.45 -14.77
C ILE A 290 4.32 29.62 -14.98
N GLU A 291 4.44 30.65 -14.16
CA GLU A 291 3.57 31.84 -14.24
C GLU A 291 3.92 32.72 -15.45
N LYS A 292 5.18 32.72 -15.87
CA LYS A 292 5.68 33.51 -17.01
C LYS A 292 6.22 32.61 -18.10
N ARG A 293 5.89 32.93 -19.36
CA ARG A 293 6.41 32.24 -20.55
C ARG A 293 7.93 32.09 -20.47
N ILE A 294 8.43 30.87 -20.65
CA ILE A 294 9.86 30.57 -20.72
C ILE A 294 10.35 30.78 -22.16
N GLY A 295 11.35 31.64 -22.31
CA GLY A 295 11.98 31.95 -23.61
C GLY A 295 12.86 30.83 -24.15
N GLU A 296 13.11 30.89 -25.46
CA GLU A 296 13.86 29.87 -26.21
C GLU A 296 15.32 29.71 -25.74
N GLU A 297 15.88 30.75 -25.13
CA GLU A 297 17.22 30.75 -24.55
C GLU A 297 17.40 29.64 -23.50
N TYR A 298 16.31 29.30 -22.79
CA TYR A 298 16.28 28.27 -21.74
C TYR A 298 15.93 26.87 -22.25
N PHE A 299 15.68 26.70 -23.55
CA PHE A 299 15.27 25.40 -24.10
C PHE A 299 16.43 24.38 -24.08
N PRO A 300 16.13 23.08 -23.88
CA PRO A 300 17.13 22.03 -23.94
C PRO A 300 17.71 21.88 -25.36
N PRO A 301 18.94 21.34 -25.48
CA PRO A 301 19.59 21.11 -26.78
C PRO A 301 18.73 20.31 -27.76
N CYS A 302 17.98 19.31 -27.29
CA CYS A 302 17.12 18.50 -28.14
C CYS A 302 15.94 19.29 -28.75
N ILE A 303 15.33 20.22 -28.00
CA ILE A 303 14.26 21.08 -28.54
C ILE A 303 14.85 22.10 -29.51
N LYS A 304 16.02 22.69 -29.18
CA LYS A 304 16.74 23.59 -30.09
C LYS A 304 17.11 22.90 -31.40
N ALA A 305 17.57 21.65 -31.33
CA ALA A 305 17.89 20.84 -32.50
C ALA A 305 16.64 20.55 -33.36
N ILE A 306 15.48 20.28 -32.75
CA ILE A 306 14.22 20.18 -33.50
C ILE A 306 13.94 21.50 -34.21
N LEU A 307 14.03 22.64 -33.52
CA LEU A 307 13.68 23.97 -34.04
C LEU A 307 14.57 24.45 -35.21
N LEU A 308 15.74 23.84 -35.42
CA LEU A 308 16.60 24.08 -36.59
C LEU A 308 16.04 23.48 -37.89
N GLY A 309 15.02 22.62 -37.80
CA GLY A 309 14.44 21.89 -38.93
C GLY A 309 14.88 20.43 -38.97
N LEU A 310 14.05 19.57 -39.54
CA LEU A 310 14.24 18.12 -39.58
C LEU A 310 13.98 17.53 -40.97
N HIS A 311 14.85 16.60 -41.37
CA HIS A 311 14.64 15.79 -42.57
C HIS A 311 13.63 14.65 -42.30
N ASP A 312 13.86 13.87 -41.24
CA ASP A 312 12.97 12.82 -40.73
C ASP A 312 12.47 13.14 -39.31
N GLY A 313 11.33 12.58 -38.90
CA GLY A 313 10.78 12.71 -37.54
C GLY A 313 9.78 13.85 -37.35
N LYS A 314 9.51 14.67 -38.38
CA LYS A 314 8.66 15.87 -38.29
C LYS A 314 7.30 15.65 -37.61
N LYS A 315 6.55 14.60 -38.00
CA LYS A 315 5.24 14.29 -37.39
C LYS A 315 5.34 13.94 -35.90
N ARG A 316 6.44 13.31 -35.48
CA ARG A 316 6.72 12.93 -34.07
C ARG A 316 7.17 14.16 -33.28
N SER A 317 7.94 15.04 -33.91
CA SER A 317 8.45 16.28 -33.31
C SER A 317 7.36 17.34 -33.08
N ILE A 318 6.27 17.36 -33.87
CA ILE A 318 5.11 18.24 -33.59
C ILE A 318 4.52 17.92 -32.21
N PHE A 319 4.30 16.64 -31.90
CA PHE A 319 3.82 16.22 -30.58
C PHE A 319 4.76 16.68 -29.46
N THR A 320 6.07 16.54 -29.66
CA THR A 320 7.08 16.99 -28.71
C THR A 320 7.05 18.52 -28.51
N LEU A 321 7.01 19.29 -29.59
CA LEU A 321 7.00 20.76 -29.55
C LEU A 321 5.73 21.30 -28.89
N ILE A 322 4.54 20.81 -29.27
CA ILE A 322 3.27 21.25 -28.69
C ILE A 322 3.28 21.04 -27.17
N ASN A 323 3.61 19.83 -26.73
CA ASN A 323 3.56 19.50 -25.31
C ASN A 323 4.64 20.21 -24.51
N PHE A 324 5.85 20.36 -25.06
CA PHE A 324 6.91 21.12 -24.41
C PHE A 324 6.56 22.61 -24.28
N LEU A 325 6.17 23.28 -25.38
CA LEU A 325 5.87 24.72 -25.38
C LEU A 325 4.66 25.05 -24.51
N ARG A 326 3.63 24.21 -24.52
CA ARG A 326 2.48 24.33 -23.61
C ARG A 326 2.91 24.24 -22.15
N MET A 327 3.87 23.36 -21.82
CA MET A 327 4.44 23.29 -20.47
C MET A 327 5.32 24.50 -20.14
N MET A 328 5.88 25.18 -21.14
CA MET A 328 6.65 26.42 -20.98
C MET A 328 5.78 27.69 -20.91
N ASN A 329 4.46 27.53 -20.77
CA ASN A 329 3.47 28.60 -20.70
C ASN A 329 3.40 29.49 -21.96
N TRP A 330 3.55 28.89 -23.14
CA TRP A 330 3.25 29.53 -24.43
C TRP A 330 1.75 29.42 -24.73
N SER A 331 1.14 30.48 -25.29
CA SER A 331 -0.26 30.47 -25.72
C SER A 331 -0.47 29.58 -26.95
N TRP A 332 -1.71 29.18 -27.22
CA TRP A 332 -2.00 28.36 -28.40
C TRP A 332 -1.63 29.07 -29.71
N ASP A 333 -1.86 30.38 -29.80
CA ASP A 333 -1.50 31.19 -30.98
C ASP A 333 0.02 31.28 -31.14
N GLU A 334 0.76 31.42 -30.05
CA GLU A 334 2.23 31.41 -30.07
C GLU A 334 2.78 30.05 -30.51
N ILE A 335 2.19 28.95 -30.01
CA ILE A 335 2.57 27.58 -30.38
C ILE A 335 2.28 27.35 -31.87
N GLU A 336 1.11 27.74 -32.35
CA GLU A 336 0.74 27.60 -33.75
C GLU A 336 1.70 28.36 -34.67
N ASN A 337 1.94 29.64 -34.39
CA ASN A 337 2.90 30.46 -35.14
C ASN A 337 4.30 29.86 -35.12
N LYS A 338 4.75 29.34 -33.96
CA LYS A 338 6.06 28.71 -33.86
C LYS A 338 6.17 27.41 -34.66
N LEU A 339 5.10 26.62 -34.73
CA LEU A 339 5.06 25.40 -35.54
C LEU A 339 5.10 25.72 -37.04
N TYR A 340 4.47 26.80 -37.49
CA TYR A 340 4.58 27.23 -38.89
C TYR A 340 5.99 27.73 -39.22
N GLU A 341 6.58 28.59 -38.39
CA GLU A 341 7.96 29.06 -38.55
C GLU A 341 8.96 27.87 -38.59
N TRP A 342 8.77 26.91 -37.70
CA TRP A 342 9.58 25.68 -37.69
C TRP A 342 9.35 24.83 -38.95
N ASN A 343 8.12 24.74 -39.45
CA ASN A 343 7.82 23.95 -40.63
C ASN A 343 8.42 24.52 -41.92
N GLU A 344 8.63 25.83 -42.01
CA GLU A 344 9.33 26.46 -43.14
C GLU A 344 10.79 25.99 -43.25
N LYS A 345 11.41 25.67 -42.11
CA LYS A 345 12.78 25.14 -42.01
C LYS A 345 12.89 23.64 -42.33
N ASN A 346 11.75 22.95 -42.46
CA ASN A 346 11.71 21.52 -42.73
C ASN A 346 11.72 21.22 -44.23
N SER A 347 12.49 20.20 -44.64
CA SER A 347 12.48 19.70 -46.01
C SER A 347 12.18 18.18 -46.04
N PRO A 348 11.14 17.71 -46.74
CA PRO A 348 9.99 18.49 -47.24
C PRO A 348 9.15 19.07 -46.09
N GLN A 349 8.42 20.15 -46.36
CA GLN A 349 7.49 20.75 -45.40
C GLN A 349 6.29 19.83 -45.15
N LEU A 350 5.74 19.87 -43.93
CA LEU A 350 4.47 19.20 -43.63
C LEU A 350 3.29 20.04 -44.12
N HIS A 351 2.22 19.36 -44.55
CA HIS A 351 0.98 20.02 -44.92
C HIS A 351 0.35 20.72 -43.70
N ARG A 352 -0.17 21.94 -43.88
CA ARG A 352 -0.74 22.75 -42.77
C ARG A 352 -1.86 22.01 -42.01
N SER A 353 -2.68 21.22 -42.71
CA SER A 353 -3.74 20.43 -42.05
C SER A 353 -3.21 19.39 -41.06
N ALA A 354 -2.00 18.84 -41.28
CA ALA A 354 -1.40 17.87 -40.37
C ALA A 354 -0.94 18.53 -39.05
N ILE A 355 -0.42 19.77 -39.14
CA ILE A 355 -0.03 20.58 -37.98
C ILE A 355 -1.28 20.95 -37.18
N LEU A 356 -2.29 21.50 -37.86
CA LEU A 356 -3.58 21.88 -37.25
C LEU A 356 -4.29 20.69 -36.60
N GLY A 357 -4.26 19.52 -37.25
CA GLY A 357 -4.86 18.30 -36.71
C GLY A 357 -4.24 17.89 -35.38
N GLN A 358 -2.91 17.88 -35.27
CA GLN A 358 -2.23 17.58 -34.00
C GLN A 358 -2.43 18.67 -32.95
N LEU A 359 -2.50 19.94 -33.35
CA LEU A 359 -2.76 21.06 -32.45
C LEU A 359 -4.15 20.96 -31.81
N ARG A 360 -5.19 20.77 -32.64
CA ARG A 360 -6.58 20.60 -32.18
C ARG A 360 -6.76 19.37 -31.32
N TRP A 361 -6.14 18.24 -31.69
CA TRP A 361 -6.15 17.03 -30.88
C TRP A 361 -5.54 17.25 -29.49
N ASN A 362 -4.47 18.05 -29.38
CA ASN A 362 -3.86 18.41 -28.09
C ASN A 362 -4.73 19.40 -27.29
N GLN A 363 -5.42 20.32 -27.96
CA GLN A 363 -6.38 21.25 -27.35
C GLN A 363 -7.58 20.51 -26.73
N SER A 364 -8.06 19.45 -27.38
CA SER A 364 -9.21 18.67 -26.90
C SER A 364 -8.88 17.73 -25.73
N GLN A 365 -7.60 17.58 -25.34
CA GLN A 365 -7.24 16.72 -24.21
C GLN A 365 -7.56 17.39 -22.87
N GLN A 366 -8.36 16.71 -22.05
CA GLN A 366 -8.72 17.14 -20.69
C GLN A 366 -7.50 17.26 -19.75
N ARG A 367 -6.37 16.64 -20.10
CA ARG A 367 -5.10 16.70 -19.35
C ARG A 367 -3.98 17.26 -20.21
N GLN A 368 -3.10 18.04 -19.59
CA GLN A 368 -1.83 18.43 -20.20
C GLN A 368 -0.92 17.21 -20.30
N LEU A 369 -0.53 16.83 -21.52
CA LEU A 369 0.38 15.73 -21.77
C LEU A 369 1.83 16.21 -21.66
N ASN A 370 2.72 15.30 -21.26
CA ASN A 370 4.15 15.56 -21.27
C ASN A 370 4.72 15.18 -22.66
N PRO A 371 5.76 15.89 -23.14
CA PRO A 371 6.54 15.38 -24.27
C PRO A 371 7.21 14.05 -23.90
N ALA A 372 7.54 13.26 -24.92
CA ALA A 372 8.25 12.00 -24.73
C ALA A 372 9.60 12.23 -24.01
N ASN A 373 10.07 11.22 -23.28
CA ASN A 373 11.39 11.25 -22.64
C ASN A 373 12.51 11.20 -23.70
N CYS A 374 13.64 11.84 -23.41
CA CYS A 374 14.80 11.90 -24.29
C CYS A 374 15.42 10.53 -24.60
N ASP A 375 15.16 9.53 -23.74
CA ASP A 375 15.62 8.15 -23.90
C ASP A 375 14.74 7.34 -24.86
N ASN A 376 13.60 7.87 -25.31
CA ASN A 376 12.70 7.21 -26.24
C ASN A 376 13.32 7.15 -27.65
N GLY A 377 13.50 5.92 -28.15
CA GLY A 377 14.05 5.64 -29.48
C GLY A 377 13.34 6.42 -30.57
N MET A 378 12.02 6.23 -30.68
CA MET A 378 11.22 6.77 -31.77
C MET A 378 11.17 8.30 -31.81
N PHE A 379 11.30 8.98 -30.67
CA PHE A 379 11.12 10.44 -30.61
C PHE A 379 12.43 11.24 -30.60
N TYR A 380 13.56 10.64 -30.21
CA TYR A 380 14.82 11.38 -30.10
C TYR A 380 16.05 10.62 -30.59
N ARG A 381 16.25 9.36 -30.17
CA ARG A 381 17.50 8.64 -30.50
C ARG A 381 17.54 8.24 -31.97
N ASP A 382 16.46 7.68 -32.49
CA ASP A 382 16.38 7.13 -33.85
C ASP A 382 16.49 8.22 -34.92
N ILE A 383 16.22 9.48 -34.54
CA ILE A 383 16.33 10.67 -35.40
C ILE A 383 17.54 11.55 -35.05
N GLY A 384 18.41 11.12 -34.13
CA GLY A 384 19.71 11.77 -33.86
C GLY A 384 19.67 13.12 -33.12
N ILE A 385 18.56 13.46 -32.47
CA ILE A 385 18.30 14.81 -31.92
C ILE A 385 18.79 14.97 -30.47
N CYS A 386 18.90 13.87 -29.70
CA CYS A 386 19.32 13.95 -28.30
C CYS A 386 20.84 14.20 -28.19
N GLN A 387 21.24 15.47 -28.13
CA GLN A 387 22.63 15.90 -27.92
C GLN A 387 22.81 16.51 -26.51
N PRO A 388 23.04 15.70 -25.46
CA PRO A 388 23.05 16.18 -24.08
C PRO A 388 24.27 17.05 -23.76
N ASP A 389 24.01 18.27 -23.28
CA ASP A 389 25.04 19.21 -22.81
C ASP A 389 25.44 18.95 -21.33
N ARG A 390 26.23 19.87 -20.75
CA ARG A 390 26.63 19.80 -19.34
C ARG A 390 25.44 19.88 -18.38
N THR A 391 24.39 20.61 -18.74
CA THR A 391 23.17 20.75 -17.92
C THR A 391 22.37 19.45 -17.89
N CYS A 392 22.22 18.78 -19.04
CA CYS A 392 21.61 17.45 -19.16
C CYS A 392 22.31 16.39 -18.30
N LYS A 393 23.65 16.48 -18.21
CA LYS A 393 24.48 15.51 -17.48
C LYS A 393 24.78 15.89 -16.02
N ASN A 394 24.52 17.14 -15.62
CA ASN A 394 24.86 17.62 -14.27
C ASN A 394 26.33 17.36 -13.88
N ASN A 395 27.26 17.52 -14.83
CA ASN A 395 28.70 17.20 -14.69
C ASN A 395 29.03 15.72 -14.38
N THR A 396 28.13 14.78 -14.65
CA THR A 396 28.42 13.33 -14.61
C THR A 396 28.63 12.78 -16.03
N SER A 397 29.00 11.50 -16.12
CA SER A 397 29.06 10.76 -17.39
C SER A 397 27.67 10.40 -17.95
N GLU A 398 26.63 10.46 -17.12
CA GLU A 398 25.29 9.98 -17.44
C GLU A 398 24.28 11.12 -17.65
N ILE A 399 23.25 10.86 -18.45
CA ILE A 399 22.16 11.83 -18.64
C ILE A 399 21.24 11.78 -17.41
N THR A 400 21.20 12.88 -16.66
CA THR A 400 20.35 13.01 -15.45
C THR A 400 18.98 13.60 -15.74
N ILE A 401 18.84 14.36 -16.84
CA ILE A 401 17.56 14.90 -17.31
C ILE A 401 16.93 13.93 -18.30
N LYS A 402 15.91 13.19 -17.83
CA LYS A 402 15.19 12.20 -18.66
C LYS A 402 14.13 12.82 -19.57
N ASN A 403 13.53 13.95 -19.18
CA ASN A 403 12.46 14.60 -19.94
C ASN A 403 12.85 16.07 -20.24
N PRO A 404 12.63 16.58 -21.46
CA PRO A 404 13.04 17.93 -21.84
C PRO A 404 12.44 19.03 -20.95
N ILE A 405 11.25 18.79 -20.36
CA ILE A 405 10.58 19.76 -19.49
C ILE A 405 11.39 20.08 -18.24
N SER A 406 12.26 19.17 -17.79
CA SER A 406 13.05 19.35 -16.57
C SER A 406 14.25 20.27 -16.76
N TYR A 407 14.61 20.58 -18.01
CA TYR A 407 15.83 21.30 -18.33
C TYR A 407 15.82 22.79 -17.94
N PRO A 408 14.79 23.58 -18.28
CA PRO A 408 14.73 25.00 -17.88
C PRO A 408 14.81 25.18 -16.36
N PHE A 409 14.18 24.28 -15.61
CA PHE A 409 14.23 24.29 -14.14
C PHE A 409 15.63 24.01 -13.59
N ARG A 410 16.40 23.13 -14.25
CA ARG A 410 17.78 22.86 -13.86
C ARG A 410 18.69 24.06 -14.08
N ILE A 411 18.47 24.83 -15.15
CA ILE A 411 19.19 26.10 -15.37
C ILE A 411 18.85 27.08 -14.25
N ALA A 412 17.57 27.24 -13.91
CA ALA A 412 17.13 28.12 -12.83
C ALA A 412 17.75 27.72 -11.47
N GLU A 413 17.71 26.43 -11.12
CA GLU A 413 18.30 25.89 -9.88
C GLU A 413 19.82 26.10 -9.84
N ASN A 414 20.53 25.87 -10.95
CA ASN A 414 21.97 26.11 -11.04
C ASN A 414 22.32 27.60 -10.92
N ARG A 415 21.46 28.49 -11.44
CA ARG A 415 21.61 29.94 -11.28
C ARG A 415 21.36 30.38 -9.84
N GLU A 416 20.31 29.88 -9.20
CA GLU A 416 20.04 30.13 -7.78
C GLU A 416 21.15 29.61 -6.88
N ARG A 417 21.68 28.40 -7.12
CA ARG A 417 22.84 27.84 -6.38
C ARG A 417 24.12 28.65 -6.61
N ARG A 418 24.32 29.21 -7.80
CA ARG A 418 25.44 30.15 -8.05
C ARG A 418 25.29 31.45 -7.29
N ILE A 419 24.05 31.93 -7.10
CA ILE A 419 23.76 33.18 -6.38
C ILE A 419 23.80 32.99 -4.86
N ARG A 420 23.22 31.89 -4.34
CA ARG A 420 23.10 31.61 -2.89
C ARG A 420 24.29 30.83 -2.31
N GLY A 421 25.20 30.35 -3.15
CA GLY A 421 26.27 29.44 -2.71
C GLY A 421 25.74 28.05 -2.33
N PHE A 422 26.59 27.27 -1.66
CA PHE A 422 26.35 25.89 -1.23
C PHE A 422 26.39 25.81 0.29
N SER A 423 25.41 25.20 0.95
CA SER A 423 25.39 25.08 2.41
C SER A 423 25.77 23.68 2.89
N CYS A 424 26.41 23.60 4.07
CA CYS A 424 26.69 22.34 4.75
C CYS A 424 25.43 21.78 5.41
N GLY A 425 25.04 20.54 5.09
CA GLY A 425 23.83 19.92 5.66
C GLY A 425 23.90 19.58 7.15
N ILE A 426 25.08 19.70 7.78
CA ILE A 426 25.28 19.39 9.21
C ILE A 426 25.30 20.67 10.04
N CYS A 427 26.11 21.66 9.64
CA CYS A 427 26.28 22.91 10.40
C CYS A 427 25.70 24.16 9.72
N ASN A 428 25.01 24.01 8.59
CA ASN A 428 24.37 25.08 7.81
C ASN A 428 25.27 26.23 7.35
N ARG A 429 26.60 26.11 7.44
CA ARG A 429 27.53 27.13 6.91
C ARG A 429 27.48 27.20 5.38
N GLU A 430 27.49 28.41 4.85
CA GLU A 430 27.46 28.67 3.40
C GLU A 430 28.87 28.77 2.81
N PHE A 431 29.02 28.25 1.59
CA PHE A 431 30.27 28.16 0.86
C PHE A 431 30.07 28.62 -0.59
N PRO A 432 30.97 29.45 -1.13
CA PRO A 432 30.79 30.01 -2.47
C PRO A 432 31.05 28.98 -3.59
N THR A 433 31.64 27.81 -3.29
CA THR A 433 31.88 26.75 -4.27
C THR A 433 31.69 25.36 -3.66
N THR A 434 31.33 24.38 -4.50
CA THR A 434 31.26 22.95 -4.12
C THR A 434 32.60 22.43 -3.60
N LYS A 435 33.73 22.95 -4.12
CA LYS A 435 35.08 22.57 -3.67
C LYS A 435 35.33 22.99 -2.22
N LYS A 436 34.94 24.21 -1.84
CA LYS A 436 35.06 24.69 -0.46
C LYS A 436 34.09 23.96 0.47
N LEU A 437 32.86 23.67 0.02
CA LEU A 437 31.94 22.83 0.78
C LEU A 437 32.51 21.43 1.03
N LYS A 438 33.02 20.75 -0.02
CA LYS A 438 33.64 19.42 0.13
C LYS A 438 34.85 19.46 1.07
N TYR A 439 35.69 20.49 0.97
CA TYR A 439 36.85 20.67 1.86
C TYR A 439 36.44 20.88 3.32
N HIS A 440 35.36 21.64 3.54
CA HIS A 440 34.77 21.79 4.86
C HIS A 440 34.19 20.46 5.39
N MET A 441 33.47 19.72 4.56
CA MET A 441 32.91 18.42 4.90
C MET A 441 33.95 17.30 5.10
N SER A 442 35.22 17.52 4.76
CA SER A 442 36.30 16.55 5.00
C SER A 442 37.22 16.93 6.16
N ARG A 443 37.10 18.15 6.70
CA ARG A 443 37.97 18.68 7.76
C ARG A 443 37.23 19.03 9.04
N ALA A 444 35.96 19.41 8.96
CA ALA A 444 35.15 19.83 10.10
C ALA A 444 34.08 18.81 10.49
N HIS A 445 33.78 17.88 9.59
CA HIS A 445 32.93 16.70 9.70
C HIS A 445 33.66 15.57 8.98
#